data_AF-A0A9D8XT59-F1
#
_entry.id   AF-A0A9D8XT59-F1
#
_cell.length_a   1.000
_cell.length_b   1.000
_cell.length_c   1.000
_cell.angle_alpha   90.00
_cell.angle_beta   90.00
_cell.angle_gamma   90.00
#
_symmetry.space_group_name_H-M   'P 1'
#
loop_
_entity.id
_entity.type
_entity.pdbx_description
1 polymer ?
#
loop_
_entity_poly.entity_id
_entity_poly.type
_entity_poly.pdbx_seq_one_letter_code
_entity_poly.pdbx_strand_id
1 'polypeptide(L)'
;GSRCLDCFKWRLLKTAKFAQSRGIEAFTTTLASSRWKSLEQINLAGAWASAQTAGTRFWDKNWRKGGLQERRNQLLAINRFYNQQYCGCEFSFRGQAVDSKSESAVDSKSIADSHSK
;
A
#
# COMPACT_ATOMS: atom_id res chain seq x y z
N GLY A 1 -3.91 4.80 14.38
CA GLY A 1 -3.51 4.79 15.80
C GLY A 1 -2.03 5.13 15.94
N SER A 2 -1.60 5.49 17.16
CA SER A 2 -0.22 5.90 17.48
C SER A 2 0.84 4.91 17.01
N ARG A 3 0.64 3.61 17.25
CA ARG A 3 1.51 2.52 16.77
C ARG A 3 1.87 2.62 15.29
N CYS A 4 0.92 3.01 14.43
CA CYS A 4 1.20 3.15 12.99
C CYS A 4 2.20 4.27 12.71
N LEU A 5 2.11 5.40 13.43
CA LEU A 5 3.04 6.51 13.29
C LEU A 5 4.47 6.08 13.63
N ASP A 6 4.66 5.35 14.74
CA ASP A 6 5.98 4.86 15.14
C ASP A 6 6.56 3.85 14.11
N CYS A 7 5.71 2.96 13.61
CA CYS A 7 6.08 2.03 12.53
C CYS A 7 6.52 2.80 11.27
N PHE A 8 5.77 3.84 10.86
CA PHE A 8 6.12 4.64 9.69
C PHE A 8 7.42 5.41 9.90
N LYS A 9 7.63 6.02 11.08
CA LYS A 9 8.87 6.70 11.43
C LYS A 9 10.07 5.76 11.31
N TRP A 10 9.99 4.56 11.90
CA TRP A 10 11.08 3.59 11.85
C TRP A 10 11.40 3.16 10.40
N ARG A 11 10.37 2.81 9.61
CA ARG A 11 10.53 2.40 8.21
C ARG A 11 11.13 3.52 7.36
N LEU A 12 10.58 4.73 7.46
CA LEU A 12 10.99 5.86 6.64
C LEU A 12 12.37 6.38 7.02
N LEU A 13 12.75 6.35 8.31
CA LEU A 13 14.12 6.69 8.71
C LEU A 13 15.15 5.72 8.11
N LYS A 14 14.85 4.42 8.10
CA LYS A 14 15.74 3.43 7.49
C LYS A 14 15.89 3.70 5.99
N THR A 15 14.78 4.00 5.30
CA THR A 15 14.80 4.38 3.87
C THR A 15 15.57 5.69 3.64
N ALA A 16 15.35 6.72 4.46
CA ALA A 16 16.04 8.01 4.33
C ALA A 16 17.56 7.86 4.50
N LYS A 17 18.01 7.10 5.51
CA LYS A 17 19.43 6.80 5.71
C LYS A 17 20.03 6.04 4.53
N PHE A 18 19.28 5.08 3.97
CA PHE A 18 19.71 4.37 2.77
C PHE A 18 19.84 5.34 1.58
N ALA A 19 18.84 6.18 1.36
CA ALA A 19 18.84 7.17 0.28
C ALA A 19 20.04 8.12 0.41
N GLN A 20 20.29 8.67 1.60
CA GLN A 20 21.46 9.50 1.90
C GLN A 20 22.77 8.78 1.56
N SER A 21 22.95 7.53 2.01
CA SER A 21 24.18 6.76 1.75
C SER A 21 24.45 6.46 0.28
N ARG A 22 23.44 6.65 -0.58
CA ARG A 22 23.51 6.39 -2.03
C ARG A 22 23.38 7.67 -2.86
N GLY A 23 23.30 8.85 -2.24
CA GLY A 23 23.06 10.10 -2.95
C GLY A 23 21.70 10.18 -3.65
N ILE A 24 20.69 9.43 -3.17
CA ILE A 24 19.34 9.47 -3.72
C ILE A 24 18.60 10.68 -3.14
N GLU A 25 18.21 11.61 -4.01
CA GLU A 25 17.65 12.91 -3.63
C GLU A 25 16.25 12.85 -3.03
N ALA A 26 15.48 11.80 -3.33
CA ALA A 26 14.09 11.66 -2.91
C ALA A 26 13.74 10.24 -2.51
N PHE A 27 12.94 10.12 -1.45
CA PHE A 27 12.31 8.85 -1.07
C PHE A 27 10.82 9.05 -0.81
N THR A 28 10.05 7.98 -0.96
CA THR A 28 8.61 7.95 -0.66
C THR A 28 8.19 6.56 -0.21
N THR A 29 6.90 6.33 -0.03
CA THR A 29 6.38 5.01 0.38
C THR A 29 5.08 4.67 -0.34
N THR A 30 4.95 3.39 -0.72
CA THR A 30 3.71 2.85 -1.28
C THR A 30 2.55 2.92 -0.30
N LEU A 31 2.81 3.02 1.00
CA LEU A 31 1.78 3.20 2.03
C LEU A 31 0.93 4.45 1.80
N ALA A 32 1.48 5.50 1.16
CA ALA A 32 0.76 6.73 0.86
C ALA A 32 -0.38 6.52 -0.16
N SER A 33 -0.30 5.45 -0.98
CA SER A 33 -1.38 5.06 -1.90
C SER A 33 -2.56 4.33 -1.23
N SER A 34 -2.38 3.77 -0.03
CA SER A 34 -3.39 2.93 0.62
C SER A 34 -4.50 3.75 1.26
N ARG A 35 -5.76 3.54 0.86
CA ARG A 35 -6.95 4.17 1.50
C ARG A 35 -7.04 3.94 3.00
N TRP A 36 -6.54 2.78 3.47
CA TRP A 36 -6.63 2.33 4.86
C TRP A 36 -5.59 2.94 5.81
N LYS A 37 -4.62 3.70 5.29
CA LYS A 37 -3.57 4.31 6.11
C LYS A 37 -3.84 5.81 6.22
N SER A 38 -3.57 6.40 7.39
CA SER A 38 -3.61 7.85 7.53
C SER A 38 -2.47 8.48 6.71
N LEU A 39 -2.82 9.28 5.70
CA LEU A 39 -1.84 9.99 4.88
C LEU A 39 -1.09 11.03 5.71
N GLU A 40 -1.79 11.68 6.65
CA GLU A 40 -1.20 12.64 7.59
C GLU A 40 -0.10 11.99 8.44
N GLN A 41 -0.37 10.82 9.03
CA GLN A 41 0.65 10.11 9.82
C GLN A 41 1.86 9.69 8.97
N ILE A 42 1.64 9.33 7.69
CA ILE A 42 2.72 8.99 6.76
C ILE A 42 3.55 10.23 6.43
N ASN A 43 2.91 11.35 6.12
CA ASN A 43 3.59 12.60 5.78
C ASN A 43 4.37 13.14 6.98
N LEU A 44 3.79 13.09 8.19
CA LEU A 44 4.48 13.45 9.43
C LEU A 44 5.72 12.58 9.65
N ALA A 45 5.60 11.26 9.48
CA ALA A 45 6.73 10.35 9.61
C ALA A 45 7.81 10.57 8.54
N GLY A 46 7.41 10.89 7.31
CA GLY A 46 8.31 11.16 6.20
C GLY A 46 9.08 12.47 6.37
N ALA A 47 8.38 13.55 6.73
CA ALA A 47 9.00 14.84 7.07
C ALA A 47 9.98 14.69 8.23
N TRP A 48 9.57 13.98 9.30
CA TRP A 48 10.46 13.67 10.42
C TRP A 48 11.70 12.89 9.96
N ALA A 49 11.55 11.84 9.15
CA ALA A 49 12.68 11.05 8.66
C ALA A 49 13.64 11.87 7.78
N SER A 50 13.09 12.74 6.91
CA SER A 50 13.87 13.63 6.05
C SER A 50 14.69 14.62 6.87
N ALA A 51 14.16 15.14 7.98
CA ALA A 51 14.90 16.05 8.87
C ALA A 51 16.13 15.40 9.54
N GLN A 52 16.18 14.06 9.61
CA GLN A 52 17.29 13.32 10.22
C GLN A 52 18.43 13.02 9.24
N THR A 53 18.29 13.38 7.96
CA THR A 53 19.25 13.04 6.90
C THR A 53 19.44 14.22 5.96
N ALA A 54 20.68 14.64 5.74
CA ALA A 54 21.00 15.66 4.75
C ALA A 54 21.00 15.11 3.31
N GLY A 55 20.61 15.94 2.35
CA GLY A 55 20.71 15.62 0.91
C GLY A 55 19.60 14.73 0.35
N THR A 56 18.59 14.37 1.15
CA THR A 56 17.43 13.60 0.67
C THR A 56 16.13 14.18 1.23
N ARG A 57 15.08 14.18 0.41
CA ARG A 57 13.76 14.71 0.77
C ARG A 57 12.69 13.65 0.75
N PHE A 58 11.71 13.77 1.65
CA PHE A 58 10.49 12.99 1.54
C PHE A 58 9.57 13.57 0.45
N TRP A 59 9.17 12.74 -0.51
CA TRP A 59 8.18 13.12 -1.51
C TRP A 59 6.77 12.74 -1.04
N ASP A 60 6.06 13.74 -0.53
CA ASP A 60 4.75 13.66 0.13
C ASP A 60 3.55 13.69 -0.83
N LYS A 61 3.78 13.32 -2.10
CA LYS A 61 2.73 13.31 -3.13
C LYS A 61 1.51 12.50 -2.68
N ASN A 62 0.33 13.09 -2.85
CA ASN A 62 -0.91 12.39 -2.59
C ASN A 62 -1.27 11.46 -3.76
N TRP A 63 -0.84 10.20 -3.66
CA TRP A 63 -1.09 9.14 -4.63
C TRP A 63 -2.56 8.65 -4.68
N ARG A 64 -3.47 9.29 -3.94
CA ARG A 64 -4.91 8.98 -3.94
C ARG A 64 -5.71 9.89 -4.84
N LYS A 65 -5.11 10.98 -5.35
CA LYS A 65 -5.75 11.97 -6.22
C LYS A 65 -5.35 11.79 -7.69
N GLY A 66 -6.04 12.51 -8.58
CA GLY A 66 -5.69 12.57 -10.01
C GLY A 66 -5.87 11.27 -10.79
N GLY A 67 -6.88 10.45 -10.43
CA GLY A 67 -7.18 9.20 -11.14
C GLY A 67 -6.19 8.05 -10.89
N LEU A 68 -5.17 8.24 -10.05
CA LEU A 68 -4.14 7.22 -9.82
C LEU A 68 -4.66 5.94 -9.15
N GLN A 69 -5.72 6.05 -8.33
CA GLN A 69 -6.38 4.89 -7.72
C GLN A 69 -7.10 4.04 -8.77
N GLU A 70 -7.77 4.69 -9.70
CA GLU A 70 -8.46 4.02 -10.80
C GLU A 70 -7.45 3.33 -11.73
N ARG A 71 -6.38 4.05 -12.09
CA ARG A 71 -5.29 3.47 -12.87
C ARG A 71 -4.66 2.26 -12.19
N ARG A 72 -4.48 2.29 -10.87
CA ARG A 72 -4.00 1.15 -10.09
C ARG A 72 -4.92 -0.06 -10.23
N ASN A 73 -6.24 0.11 -10.11
CA ASN A 73 -7.20 -1.00 -10.21
C ASN A 73 -7.18 -1.63 -11.61
N GLN A 74 -7.10 -0.81 -12.65
CA GLN A 74 -6.95 -1.29 -14.04
C GLN A 74 -5.67 -2.12 -14.20
N LEU A 75 -4.54 -1.65 -13.67
CA LEU A 75 -3.28 -2.38 -13.72
C LEU A 75 -3.35 -3.71 -12.95
N LEU A 76 -4.03 -3.76 -11.80
CA LEU A 76 -4.24 -5.01 -11.07
C LEU A 76 -5.03 -6.03 -11.92
N ALA A 77 -6.12 -5.59 -12.56
CA ALA A 77 -6.96 -6.47 -13.38
C ALA A 77 -6.22 -6.98 -14.62
N ILE A 78 -5.57 -6.09 -15.37
CA ILE A 78 -4.86 -6.43 -16.62
C ILE A 78 -3.71 -7.40 -16.36
N ASN A 79 -2.94 -7.18 -15.29
CA ASN A 79 -1.76 -7.97 -15.00
C ASN A 79 -2.02 -9.16 -14.06
N ARG A 80 -3.26 -9.33 -13.57
CA ARG A 80 -3.63 -10.33 -12.56
C ARG A 80 -2.70 -10.31 -11.34
N PHE A 81 -2.33 -9.11 -10.90
CA PHE A 81 -1.44 -8.95 -9.76
C PHE A 81 -2.17 -9.22 -8.45
N TYR A 82 -1.47 -9.88 -7.52
CA TYR A 82 -1.93 -10.01 -6.15
C TYR A 82 -2.13 -8.63 -5.50
N ASN A 83 -3.33 -8.38 -4.99
CA ASN A 83 -3.70 -7.12 -4.35
C ASN A 83 -3.49 -7.20 -2.83
N GLN A 84 -2.27 -6.94 -2.39
CA GLN A 84 -1.88 -7.00 -0.98
C GLN A 84 -2.75 -6.10 -0.08
N GLN A 85 -3.44 -6.71 0.90
CA GLN A 85 -4.26 -6.00 1.90
C GLN A 85 -3.54 -5.84 3.27
N TYR A 86 -2.35 -6.43 3.47
CA TYR A 86 -1.56 -6.30 4.70
C TYR A 86 -0.37 -5.35 4.51
N CYS A 87 0.02 -4.58 5.54
CA CYS A 87 1.19 -3.68 5.47
C CYS A 87 2.48 -4.26 6.08
N GLY A 88 2.47 -5.54 6.43
CA GLY A 88 3.58 -6.25 7.06
C GLY A 88 3.57 -6.27 8.59
N CYS A 89 2.50 -5.78 9.25
CA CYS A 89 2.35 -5.93 10.70
C CYS A 89 1.18 -6.85 11.04
N GLU A 90 1.28 -7.56 12.16
CA GLU A 90 0.27 -8.51 12.63
C GLU A 90 -1.12 -7.87 12.76
N PHE A 91 -1.19 -6.59 13.16
CA PHE A 91 -2.45 -5.87 13.32
C PHE A 91 -3.16 -5.63 11.99
N SER A 92 -2.40 -5.47 10.91
CA SER A 92 -2.98 -5.37 9.56
C SER A 92 -3.39 -6.72 8.98
N PHE A 93 -2.75 -7.80 9.44
CA PHE A 93 -3.05 -9.16 9.01
C PHE A 93 -4.29 -9.72 9.69
N ARG A 94 -4.40 -9.58 11.03
CA ARG A 94 -5.55 -10.03 11.81
C ARG A 94 -6.87 -9.37 11.37
N GLY A 95 -6.82 -8.12 10.90
CA GLY A 95 -7.99 -7.42 10.37
C GLY A 95 -8.52 -7.96 9.04
N GLN A 96 -7.78 -8.81 8.32
CA GLN A 96 -8.23 -9.43 7.06
C GLN A 96 -8.96 -10.75 7.26
N ALA A 97 -8.71 -11.46 8.37
CA ALA A 97 -9.29 -12.77 8.62
C ALA A 97 -10.81 -12.76 8.88
N VAL A 98 -11.44 -11.58 8.88
CA VAL A 98 -12.87 -11.40 9.17
C VAL A 98 -13.71 -11.29 7.88
N ASP A 99 -13.08 -11.06 6.71
CA ASP A 99 -13.78 -10.83 5.44
C ASP A 99 -13.65 -11.99 4.43
N SER A 100 -13.41 -13.23 4.89
CA SER A 100 -13.28 -14.41 4.01
C SER A 100 -14.61 -15.09 3.64
N LYS A 101 -15.74 -14.37 3.66
CA LYS A 101 -17.05 -14.87 3.17
C LYS A 101 -17.58 -14.04 1.99
N SER A 102 -16.85 -13.97 0.87
CA SER A 102 -17.44 -13.49 -0.40
C SER A 102 -16.78 -13.95 -1.71
N GLU A 103 -15.87 -14.93 -1.69
CA GLU A 103 -15.26 -15.49 -2.92
C GLU A 103 -15.61 -16.98 -3.11
N SER A 104 -16.91 -17.30 -3.26
CA SER A 104 -17.35 -18.64 -3.68
C SER A 104 -18.68 -18.67 -4.46
N ALA A 105 -18.95 -17.68 -5.31
CA ALA A 105 -20.21 -17.64 -6.08
C ALA A 105 -20.08 -17.34 -7.59
N VAL A 106 -18.89 -17.42 -8.18
CA VAL A 106 -18.73 -17.18 -9.63
C VAL A 106 -17.75 -18.20 -10.22
N ASP A 107 -18.16 -19.47 -10.35
CA ASP A 107 -17.68 -20.39 -11.40
C ASP A 107 -18.31 -21.80 -11.33
N SER A 108 -19.65 -21.89 -11.44
CA SER A 108 -20.30 -23.21 -11.60
C SER A 108 -21.58 -23.22 -12.44
N LYS A 109 -21.84 -22.18 -13.25
CA LYS A 109 -23.06 -22.12 -14.08
C LYS A 109 -22.86 -21.99 -15.58
N SER A 110 -21.71 -22.45 -16.13
CA SER A 110 -21.48 -22.45 -17.58
C SER A 110 -21.15 -23.83 -18.19
N ILE A 111 -21.37 -24.92 -17.45
CA ILE A 111 -21.18 -26.30 -17.95
C ILE A 111 -22.39 -27.13 -17.51
N ALA A 112 -23.58 -26.84 -18.06
CA ALA A 112 -24.76 -27.70 -17.84
C ALA A 112 -25.74 -27.77 -19.02
N ASP A 113 -25.47 -27.13 -20.17
CA ASP A 113 -26.41 -27.08 -21.30
C ASP A 113 -25.81 -27.60 -22.62
N SER A 114 -25.03 -28.68 -22.59
CA SER A 114 -24.56 -29.35 -23.82
C SER A 114 -24.76 -30.87 -23.87
N HIS A 115 -25.49 -31.45 -22.92
CA HIS A 115 -25.94 -32.84 -23.02
C HIS A 115 -27.36 -33.02 -22.47
N SER A 116 -28.35 -32.66 -23.27
CA SER A 116 -29.60 -33.41 -23.35
C SER A 116 -30.07 -33.42 -24.79
N LYS A 117 -30.26 -34.65 -25.28
CA LYS A 117 -31.06 -34.95 -26.47
C LYS A 117 -32.49 -34.47 -26.28
#